data_AF-A0AAD9A4U3-F1
#
_entry.id   AF-A0AAD9A4U3-F1
#
_cell.length_a   1.000
_cell.length_b   1.000
_cell.length_c   1.000
_cell.angle_alpha   90.00
_cell.angle_beta   90.00
_cell.angle_gamma   90.00
#
_symmetry.space_group_name_H-M   'P 1'
#
loop_
_entity.id
_entity.type
_entity.pdbx_description
1 polymer ?
#
loop_
_entity_poly.entity_id
_entity_poly.type
_entity_poly.pdbx_seq_one_letter_code
_entity_poly.pdbx_strand_id
1 'polypeptide(L)' 'MKSGEHRDRIAKDDDVIAFEMEGAGVWDKFPCVVIKGVCDYSDSHKTKKWQMYAACTAAACAKAFLQEWFL' A
#
# COMPACT_ATOMS: atom_id res chain seq x y z
N MET A 1 7.81 -5.98 -7.70
CA MET A 1 8.71 -7.10 -8.07
C MET A 1 9.04 -6.97 -9.56
N LYS A 2 9.61 -7.97 -10.25
CA LYS A 2 9.88 -7.92 -11.71
C LYS A 2 9.03 -8.87 -12.55
N SER A 3 8.14 -9.65 -11.94
CA SER A 3 7.28 -10.62 -12.63
C SER A 3 5.91 -10.65 -11.96
N GLY A 4 4.86 -10.61 -12.78
CA GLY A 4 3.47 -10.78 -12.34
C GLY A 4 3.21 -12.19 -11.80
N GLU A 5 3.79 -13.22 -12.42
CA GLU A 5 3.64 -14.62 -11.96
C GLU A 5 4.24 -14.82 -10.56
N HIS A 6 5.38 -14.18 -10.28
CA HIS A 6 5.97 -14.22 -8.94
C HIS A 6 5.07 -13.49 -7.92
N ARG A 7 4.52 -12.33 -8.32
CA ARG A 7 3.56 -11.56 -7.50
C ARG A 7 2.31 -12.38 -7.19
N ASP A 8 1.73 -13.02 -8.18
CA ASP A 8 0.50 -13.81 -8.07
C ASP A 8 0.72 -15.08 -7.22
N ARG A 9 1.89 -15.71 -7.35
CA ARG A 9 2.27 -16.85 -6.49
C ARG A 9 2.30 -16.46 -5.02
N ILE A 10 3.04 -15.40 -4.66
CA ILE A 10 3.10 -14.95 -3.27
C ILE A 10 1.71 -14.52 -2.78
N ALA A 11 0.97 -13.77 -3.58
CA ALA A 11 -0.39 -13.34 -3.23
C ALA A 11 -1.30 -14.52 -2.89
N LYS A 12 -1.20 -15.62 -3.65
CA LYS A 12 -1.96 -16.85 -3.41
C LYS A 12 -1.46 -17.64 -2.20
N ASP A 13 -0.14 -17.80 -2.08
CA ASP A 13 0.46 -18.67 -1.07
C ASP A 13 0.37 -18.06 0.33
N ASP A 14 0.55 -16.74 0.44
CA ASP A 14 0.57 -16.00 1.71
C ASP A 14 -0.75 -15.25 1.99
N ASP A 15 -1.76 -15.38 1.11
CA ASP A 15 -3.05 -14.67 1.18
C ASP A 15 -2.91 -13.14 1.31
N VAL A 16 -1.92 -12.56 0.62
CA VAL A 16 -1.62 -11.13 0.67
C VAL A 16 -2.26 -10.36 -0.49
N ILE A 17 -2.74 -9.16 -0.18
CA ILE A 17 -3.43 -8.29 -1.16
C ILE A 17 -2.55 -7.17 -1.75
N ALA A 18 -1.37 -6.92 -1.17
CA ALA A 18 -0.48 -5.84 -1.58
C ALA A 18 0.98 -6.08 -1.17
N PHE A 19 1.89 -5.34 -1.81
CA PHE A 19 3.34 -5.39 -1.55
C PHE A 19 3.86 -3.98 -1.30
N GLU A 20 4.64 -3.80 -0.23
CA GLU A 20 5.20 -2.52 0.20
C GLU A 20 6.49 -2.75 1.01
N MET A 21 7.18 -1.70 1.49
CA MET A 21 8.48 -1.86 2.15
C MET A 21 8.61 -1.16 3.52
N GLU A 22 7.72 -0.23 3.87
CA GLU A 22 7.92 0.69 4.99
C GLU A 22 6.94 0.46 6.16
N GLY A 23 5.74 -0.04 5.89
CA GLY A 23 4.64 -0.18 6.84
C GLY A 23 4.93 -1.17 7.94
N ALA A 24 5.56 -2.30 7.61
CA ALA A 24 5.96 -3.31 8.60
C ALA A 24 6.84 -2.72 9.71
N GLY A 25 7.79 -1.84 9.36
CA GLY A 25 8.70 -1.22 10.33
C GLY A 25 8.00 -0.25 11.30
N VAL A 26 6.90 0.38 10.88
CA VAL A 26 6.14 1.31 11.72
C VAL A 26 5.19 0.55 12.65
N TRP A 27 4.51 -0.47 12.12
CA TRP A 27 3.54 -1.29 12.87
C TRP A 27 4.18 -1.97 14.10
N ASP A 28 5.41 -2.46 13.95
CA ASP A 28 6.13 -3.14 15.05
C ASP A 28 6.51 -2.19 16.21
N LYS A 29 6.43 -0.88 16.02
CA LYS A 29 6.88 0.12 17.00
C LYS A 29 5.75 0.92 17.62
N PHE A 30 4.64 1.11 16.91
CA PHE A 30 3.55 1.97 17.34
C PHE A 30 2.19 1.36 17.04
N PRO A 31 1.19 1.51 17.94
CA PRO A 31 -0.19 1.23 17.59
C PRO A 31 -0.61 2.19 16.48
N CYS A 32 -0.81 1.66 15.28
CA CYS A 32 -1.10 2.49 14.11
C CYS A 32 -2.05 1.79 13.13
N VAL A 33 -2.64 2.60 12.26
CA VAL A 33 -3.39 2.16 11.09
C VAL A 33 -2.64 2.66 9.87
N VAL A 34 -2.33 1.75 8.95
CA VAL A 34 -1.56 2.07 7.74
C VAL A 34 -2.54 2.32 6.58
N ILE A 35 -2.55 3.55 6.06
CA ILE A 35 -3.35 3.95 4.89
C ILE A 35 -2.43 4.17 3.70
N LYS A 36 -2.64 3.42 2.61
CA LYS A 36 -1.80 3.45 1.39
C LYS A 36 -2.65 3.57 0.13
N GLY A 37 -2.04 4.17 -0.90
CA GLY A 37 -2.56 4.17 -2.26
C GLY A 37 -1.74 3.22 -3.14
N VAL A 38 -2.40 2.57 -4.10
CA VAL A 38 -1.75 1.69 -5.07
C VAL A 38 -1.09 2.52 -6.17
N CYS A 39 0.21 2.33 -6.41
CA CYS A 39 0.97 3.05 -7.44
C CYS A 39 1.49 2.17 -8.58
N ASP A 40 1.47 0.85 -8.43
CA ASP A 40 1.83 -0.11 -9.48
C ASP A 40 1.27 -1.50 -9.16
N TYR A 41 1.43 -2.44 -10.10
CA TYR A 41 0.98 -3.83 -9.97
C TYR A 41 2.01 -4.74 -9.28
N SER A 42 3.10 -4.20 -8.76
CA SER A 42 4.24 -4.97 -8.23
C SER A 42 4.81 -6.00 -9.23
N ASP A 43 4.73 -5.74 -10.52
CA ASP A 43 5.26 -6.59 -11.59
C ASP A 43 6.34 -5.85 -12.42
N SER A 44 6.66 -6.38 -13.59
CA SER A 44 7.60 -5.77 -14.55
C SER A 44 7.20 -4.37 -15.02
N HIS A 45 5.92 -3.99 -14.89
CA HIS A 45 5.41 -2.69 -15.33
C HIS A 45 5.53 -1.61 -14.25
N LYS A 46 6.35 -1.83 -13.21
CA LYS A 46 6.63 -0.85 -12.16
C LYS A 46 7.00 0.51 -12.76
N THR A 47 6.28 1.54 -12.35
CA THR A 47 6.47 2.91 -12.82
C THR A 47 6.34 3.90 -11.67
N LYS A 48 7.12 4.99 -11.72
CA LYS A 48 7.01 6.07 -10.72
C LYS A 48 5.89 7.06 -11.03
N LYS A 49 5.27 6.96 -12.21
CA LYS A 49 4.27 7.94 -12.70
C LYS A 49 3.07 8.10 -11.77
N TRP A 50 2.62 7.01 -11.14
CA TRP A 50 1.42 7.01 -10.31
C TRP A 50 1.69 7.27 -8.83
N GLN A 51 2.94 7.43 -8.40
CA GLN A 51 3.27 7.62 -6.99
C GLN A 51 2.63 8.89 -6.42
N MET A 52 2.63 10.00 -7.18
CA MET A 52 1.99 11.24 -6.75
C MET A 52 0.47 11.08 -6.59
N TYR A 53 -0.18 10.41 -7.55
CA TYR A 53 -1.62 10.14 -7.47
C TYR A 53 -1.95 9.25 -6.27
N ALA A 54 -1.21 8.15 -6.11
CA ALA A 54 -1.39 7.22 -4.99
C ALA A 54 -1.18 7.90 -3.64
N ALA A 55 -0.16 8.76 -3.51
CA ALA A 55 0.12 9.52 -2.30
C ALA A 55 -1.00 10.53 -1.99
N CYS A 56 -1.46 11.30 -3.00
CA CYS A 56 -2.57 12.23 -2.83
C CYS A 56 -3.85 11.52 -2.40
N THR A 57 -4.19 10.39 -3.03
CA THR A 57 -5.38 9.59 -2.69
C THR A 57 -5.28 9.02 -1.27
N ALA A 58 -4.13 8.48 -0.88
CA ALA A 58 -3.90 8.00 0.49
C ALA A 58 -4.03 9.12 1.52
N ALA A 59 -3.46 10.30 1.24
CA ALA A 59 -3.55 11.47 2.13
C ALA A 59 -4.99 11.99 2.24
N ALA A 60 -5.73 12.05 1.13
CA ALA A 60 -7.15 12.42 1.13
C ALA A 60 -7.99 11.42 1.93
N CYS A 61 -7.76 10.12 1.74
CA CYS A 61 -8.41 9.06 2.52
C CYS A 61 -8.08 9.18 4.01
N ALA A 62 -6.81 9.38 4.37
CA ALA A 62 -6.40 9.58 5.76
C ALA A 62 -7.05 10.82 6.39
N LYS A 63 -7.16 11.93 5.65
CA LYS A 63 -7.87 13.12 6.11
C LYS A 63 -9.35 12.81 6.38
N ALA A 64 -10.04 12.18 5.43
CA ALA A 64 -11.45 11.82 5.60
C ALA A 64 -11.64 10.85 6.77
N PHE A 65 -10.78 9.84 6.89
CA PHE A 65 -10.76 8.91 8.01
C PHE A 65 -10.66 9.66 9.34
N LEU A 66 -9.72 10.60 9.49
CA LEU A 66 -9.58 11.41 10.71
C LEU A 66 -10.76 12.34 10.98
N GLN A 67 -11.47 12.80 9.94
CA GLN A 67 -12.67 13.62 10.07
C GLN A 67 -13.89 12.80 10.50
N GLU A 68 -13.96 11.51 10.16
CA GLU A 68 -14.99 10.60 10.66
C GLU A 68 -14.58 9.97 12.00
N TRP A 69 -13.29 10.02 12.35
CA TRP A 69 -12.71 9.52 13.60
C TRP A 69 -13.00 10.45 14.80
N PHE A 70 -14.19 11.02 14.87
CA PHE A 70 -14.66 11.67 16.09
C PHE A 70 -15.47 10.66 16.92
N LEU A 71 -14.92 10.31 18.08
CA LEU A 71 -15.67 9.90 19.27
C LEU A 71 -16.27 11.13 19.94
#